data_AF-A1ZIE7-F1
#
_entry.id   AF-A1ZIE7-F1
#
_cell.length_a   1.000
_cell.length_b   1.000
_cell.length_c   1.000
_cell.angle_alpha   90.00
_cell.angle_beta   90.00
_cell.angle_gamma   90.00
#
_symmetry.space_group_name_H-M   'P 1'
#
loop_
_entity.id
_entity.type
_entity.pdbx_description
1 polymer ?
#
loop_
_entity_poly.entity_id
_entity_poly.type
_entity_poly.pdbx_seq_one_letter_code
_entity_poly.pdbx_strand_id
1 'polypeptide(L)'
;MYQMNHQTSTPVNYKKHMRFDMTALIENNISIKTDEYVILDWAHDLACDGSHPSVVEAGIEYFELSADRCLQELPTLGVGSKQSIQKKFERLVRQGLLVSHPYQKNRVAYYGFTSKAKKLFTHFGLLDSTDTYEISEQAKVVSQMLKQIKINSSN
;
A
#
# COMPACT_ATOMS: atom_id res chain seq x y z
N MET A 1 22.77 -17.28 -7.94
CA MET A 1 21.80 -17.74 -8.95
C MET A 1 20.45 -17.19 -8.55
N TYR A 2 19.82 -16.37 -9.38
CA TYR A 2 18.51 -15.79 -9.06
C TYR A 2 17.44 -16.61 -9.79
N GLN A 3 16.53 -17.25 -9.04
CA GLN A 3 15.37 -17.94 -9.59
C GLN A 3 14.27 -16.91 -9.87
N MET A 4 13.96 -16.70 -11.15
CA MET A 4 12.79 -15.94 -11.59
C MET A 4 11.63 -16.92 -11.79
N ASN A 5 10.57 -16.78 -11.00
CA ASN A 5 9.30 -17.45 -11.26
C ASN A 5 8.46 -16.57 -12.19
N HIS A 6 8.39 -16.95 -13.46
CA HIS A 6 7.51 -16.32 -14.44
C HIS A 6 6.17 -17.05 -14.46
N GLN A 7 5.15 -16.49 -13.81
CA GLN A 7 3.75 -16.85 -14.04
C GLN A 7 3.05 -15.71 -14.76
N THR A 8 2.44 -16.02 -15.90
CA THR A 8 1.65 -15.08 -16.72
C THR A 8 0.33 -14.76 -16.00
N SER A 9 0.14 -13.49 -15.63
CA SER A 9 -1.07 -13.02 -14.98
C SER A 9 -2.26 -12.96 -15.94
N THR A 10 -3.37 -13.58 -15.55
CA THR A 10 -4.68 -13.40 -16.17
C THR A 10 -5.19 -11.97 -15.91
N PRO A 11 -6.01 -11.38 -16.81
CA PRO A 11 -6.48 -10.01 -16.64
C PRO A 11 -7.49 -9.95 -15.48
N VAL A 12 -7.03 -9.47 -14.33
CA VAL A 12 -7.88 -9.20 -13.16
C VAL A 12 -8.48 -7.81 -13.35
N ASN A 13 -9.79 -7.73 -13.58
CA ASN A 13 -10.49 -6.45 -13.44
C ASN A 13 -10.36 -6.04 -11.96
N TYR A 14 -9.55 -5.03 -11.67
CA TYR A 14 -9.37 -4.50 -10.32
C TYR A 14 -10.70 -3.92 -9.83
N LYS A 15 -11.47 -4.74 -9.10
CA LYS A 15 -12.76 -4.40 -8.47
C LYS A 15 -12.60 -4.18 -6.96
N LYS A 16 -11.45 -3.66 -6.53
CA LYS A 16 -11.21 -3.41 -5.10
C LYS A 16 -11.70 -2.00 -4.75
N HIS A 17 -12.33 -1.88 -3.57
CA HIS A 17 -12.81 -0.59 -3.08
C HIS A 17 -11.59 0.28 -2.77
N MET A 18 -11.54 1.46 -3.38
CA MET A 18 -10.47 2.43 -3.13
C MET A 18 -10.50 2.85 -1.66
N ARG A 19 -9.37 2.70 -0.98
CA ARG A 19 -9.24 3.05 0.44
C ARG A 19 -8.68 4.46 0.53
N PHE A 20 -9.51 5.48 0.75
CA PHE A 20 -9.08 6.88 0.76
C PHE A 20 -9.01 7.46 2.18
N ASP A 21 -7.80 7.69 2.69
CA ASP A 21 -7.60 8.19 4.06
C ASP A 21 -7.24 9.69 4.07
N MET A 22 -8.26 10.53 4.26
CA MET A 22 -8.03 11.98 4.40
C MET A 22 -7.24 12.32 5.66
N THR A 23 -7.43 11.57 6.74
CA THR A 23 -6.76 11.80 8.02
C THR A 23 -5.26 11.54 7.88
N ALA A 24 -4.88 10.40 7.30
CA ALA A 24 -3.48 10.07 7.07
C ALA A 24 -2.79 11.09 6.14
N LEU A 25 -3.50 11.60 5.12
CA LEU A 25 -2.98 12.65 4.22
C LEU A 25 -2.70 13.95 4.98
N ILE A 26 -3.63 14.39 5.83
CA ILE A 26 -3.50 15.63 6.62
C ILE A 26 -2.40 15.48 7.68
N GLU A 27 -2.44 14.42 8.48
CA GLU A 27 -1.50 14.18 9.59
C GLU A 27 -0.05 14.05 9.11
N ASN A 28 0.16 13.47 7.92
CA ASN A 28 1.49 13.28 7.36
C ASN A 28 1.90 14.39 6.37
N ASN A 29 1.09 15.45 6.24
CA ASN A 29 1.31 16.57 5.32
C ASN A 29 1.61 16.08 3.88
N ILE A 30 0.79 15.17 3.38
CA ILE A 30 0.94 14.54 2.07
C ILE A 30 -0.03 15.19 1.09
N SER A 31 0.52 15.98 0.17
CA SER A 31 -0.22 16.50 -0.98
C SER A 31 -0.06 15.55 -2.17
N ILE A 32 -1.13 14.85 -2.52
CA ILE A 32 -1.19 13.90 -3.63
C ILE A 32 -2.43 14.14 -4.47
N LYS A 33 -2.34 13.98 -5.80
CA LYS A 33 -3.52 14.06 -6.66
C LYS A 33 -4.35 12.79 -6.54
N THR A 34 -5.67 12.89 -6.72
CA THR A 34 -6.57 11.73 -6.63
C THR A 34 -6.14 10.60 -7.56
N ASP A 35 -5.75 10.91 -8.79
CA ASP A 35 -5.31 9.91 -9.75
C ASP A 35 -3.96 9.25 -9.39
N GLU A 36 -3.05 10.00 -8.77
CA GLU A 36 -1.79 9.50 -8.21
C GLU A 36 -2.07 8.61 -6.98
N TYR A 37 -3.06 8.97 -6.16
CA TYR A 37 -3.50 8.15 -5.03
C TYR A 37 -4.08 6.82 -5.48
N VAL A 38 -4.97 6.80 -6.48
CA VAL A 38 -5.55 5.54 -7.02
C VAL A 38 -4.44 4.60 -7.47
N ILE A 39 -3.41 5.11 -8.15
CA ILE A 39 -2.26 4.31 -8.58
C ILE A 39 -1.47 3.79 -7.38
N LEU A 40 -1.29 4.60 -6.34
CA LEU A 40 -0.56 4.21 -5.14
C LEU A 40 -1.31 3.12 -4.35
N ASP A 41 -2.63 3.23 -4.21
CA ASP A 41 -3.50 2.23 -3.56
C ASP A 41 -3.51 0.91 -4.34
N TRP A 42 -3.65 0.98 -5.66
CA TRP A 42 -3.51 -0.18 -6.55
C TRP A 42 -2.15 -0.87 -6.39
N ALA A 43 -1.06 -0.10 -6.37
CA ALA A 43 0.29 -0.65 -6.21
C ALA A 43 0.45 -1.34 -4.84
N HIS A 44 -0.12 -0.75 -3.78
CA HIS A 44 -0.07 -1.32 -2.44
C HIS A 44 -0.87 -2.63 -2.38
N ASP A 45 -2.04 -2.69 -3.00
CA ASP A 45 -2.82 -3.92 -3.12
C ASP A 45 -2.06 -5.04 -3.82
N LEU A 46 -1.36 -4.72 -4.92
CA LEU A 46 -0.52 -5.69 -5.61
C LEU A 46 0.63 -6.20 -4.73
N ALA A 47 1.23 -5.31 -3.93
CA ALA A 47 2.28 -5.70 -2.99
C ALA A 47 1.75 -6.64 -1.89
N CYS A 48 0.55 -6.39 -1.36
CA CYS A 48 -0.05 -7.21 -0.31
C CYS A 48 -0.62 -8.56 -0.81
N ASP A 49 -1.00 -8.68 -2.08
CA ASP A 49 -1.57 -9.92 -2.63
C ASP A 49 -0.53 -11.07 -2.67
N GLY A 50 0.77 -10.75 -2.57
CA GLY A 50 1.86 -11.74 -2.53
C GLY A 50 2.06 -12.55 -3.81
N SER A 51 1.24 -12.31 -4.84
CA SER A 51 1.24 -13.01 -6.13
C SER A 51 2.24 -12.43 -7.14
N HIS A 52 3.02 -11.41 -6.76
CA HIS A 52 3.85 -10.65 -7.68
C HIS A 52 5.35 -10.73 -7.38
N PRO A 53 6.19 -10.71 -8.42
CA PRO A 53 7.64 -10.69 -8.24
C PRO A 53 8.06 -9.48 -7.42
N SER A 54 8.73 -9.75 -6.31
CA SER A 54 9.44 -8.75 -5.52
C SER A 54 10.92 -9.10 -5.41
N VAL A 55 11.75 -8.07 -5.20
CA VAL A 55 13.18 -8.20 -4.93
C VAL A 55 13.49 -7.41 -3.68
N VAL A 56 14.21 -8.02 -2.74
CA VAL A 56 14.68 -7.33 -1.53
C VAL A 56 16.13 -6.91 -1.71
N GLU A 57 16.40 -5.61 -1.66
CA GLU A 57 17.74 -5.05 -1.74
C GLU A 57 17.92 -3.94 -0.70
N ALA A 58 19.03 -3.98 0.04
CA ALA A 58 19.34 -3.02 1.11
C ALA A 58 18.21 -2.84 2.15
N GLY A 59 17.46 -3.90 2.44
CA GLY A 59 16.33 -3.86 3.39
C GLY A 59 15.05 -3.22 2.86
N ILE A 60 15.00 -2.88 1.57
CA ILE A 60 13.81 -2.39 0.88
C ILE A 60 13.30 -3.50 -0.03
N GLU A 61 12.02 -3.83 0.09
CA GLU A 61 11.33 -4.69 -0.86
C GLU A 61 10.79 -3.85 -2.03
N TYR A 62 11.16 -4.25 -3.24
CA TYR A 62 10.77 -3.61 -4.47
C TYR A 62 9.85 -4.53 -5.27
N PHE A 63 8.73 -3.98 -5.71
CA PHE A 63 7.71 -4.70 -6.46
C PHE A 63 7.77 -4.32 -7.94
N GLU A 64 7.57 -5.29 -8.80
CA GLU A 64 7.40 -5.05 -10.23
C GLU A 64 6.08 -4.31 -10.50
N LEU A 65 6.14 -3.00 -10.76
CA LEU A 65 4.97 -2.19 -11.11
C LEU A 65 5.13 -1.67 -12.54
N SER A 66 4.32 -2.20 -13.46
CA SER A 66 4.37 -1.80 -14.86
C SER A 66 3.25 -0.80 -15.20
N ALA A 67 3.61 0.25 -15.95
CA ALA A 67 2.65 1.23 -16.44
C ALA A 67 1.60 0.62 -17.40
N ASP A 68 1.97 -0.42 -18.14
CA ASP A 68 1.05 -1.15 -19.03
C ASP A 68 -0.02 -1.88 -18.22
N ARG A 69 0.39 -2.56 -17.15
CA ARG A 69 -0.53 -3.30 -16.27
C ARG A 69 -1.45 -2.35 -15.51
N CYS A 70 -0.89 -1.27 -14.96
CA CYS A 70 -1.68 -0.22 -14.30
C CYS A 70 -2.78 0.31 -15.23
N LEU A 71 -2.47 0.55 -16.52
CA LEU A 71 -3.45 1.00 -17.50
C LEU A 71 -4.53 -0.06 -17.79
N GLN A 72 -4.17 -1.34 -17.84
CA GLN A 72 -5.10 -2.44 -18.07
C GLN A 72 -6.03 -2.69 -16.88
N GLU A 73 -5.50 -2.58 -15.66
CA GLU A 73 -6.25 -2.88 -14.43
C GLU A 73 -7.03 -1.66 -13.92
N LEU A 74 -6.64 -0.43 -14.27
CA LEU A 74 -7.34 0.81 -13.91
C LEU A 74 -7.90 1.56 -15.14
N PRO A 75 -8.77 0.93 -15.96
CA PRO A 75 -9.29 1.58 -17.17
C PRO A 75 -10.16 2.81 -16.84
N THR A 76 -10.77 2.85 -15.66
CA THR A 76 -11.62 3.95 -15.18
C THR A 76 -10.83 5.19 -14.76
N LEU A 77 -9.50 5.11 -14.62
CA LEU A 77 -8.65 6.26 -14.32
C LEU A 77 -8.66 7.30 -15.45
N GLY A 78 -9.13 6.93 -16.65
CA GLY A 78 -9.23 7.83 -17.80
C GLY A 78 -7.88 8.27 -18.36
N VAL A 79 -6.79 7.59 -17.98
CA VAL A 79 -5.44 7.92 -18.45
C VAL A 79 -5.20 7.25 -19.79
N GLY A 80 -5.11 8.03 -20.86
CA GLY A 80 -5.05 7.51 -22.23
C GLY A 80 -3.71 6.92 -22.68
N SER A 81 -2.65 6.91 -21.85
CA SER A 81 -1.35 6.39 -22.28
C SER A 81 -0.44 5.90 -21.17
N LYS A 82 0.37 4.86 -21.50
CA LYS A 82 1.47 4.34 -20.67
C LYS A 82 2.40 5.44 -20.17
N GLN A 83 2.77 6.38 -21.04
CA GLN A 83 3.67 7.49 -20.70
C GLN A 83 3.10 8.39 -19.61
N SER A 84 1.77 8.56 -19.58
CA SER A 84 1.11 9.37 -18.55
C SER A 84 1.13 8.66 -17.19
N ILE A 85 0.94 7.34 -17.18
CA ILE A 85 1.10 6.52 -15.96
C ILE A 85 2.56 6.55 -15.48
N GLN A 86 3.54 6.41 -16.38
CA GLN A 86 4.96 6.49 -16.03
C GLN A 86 5.30 7.81 -15.34
N LYS A 87 4.81 8.94 -15.86
CA LYS A 87 4.97 10.26 -15.24
C LYS A 87 4.35 10.34 -13.84
N LYS A 88 3.28 9.59 -13.56
CA LYS A 88 2.67 9.52 -12.24
C LYS A 88 3.55 8.74 -11.26
N PHE A 89 4.11 7.59 -11.67
CA PHE A 89 5.12 6.89 -10.86
C PHE A 89 6.32 7.77 -10.55
N GLU A 90 6.85 8.50 -11.54
CA GLU A 90 7.96 9.45 -11.32
C GLU A 90 7.60 10.55 -10.32
N ARG A 91 6.36 11.06 -10.33
CA ARG A 91 5.90 12.03 -9.34
C ARG A 91 5.77 11.42 -7.95
N LEU A 92 5.23 10.21 -7.82
CA LEU A 92 5.18 9.48 -6.55
C LEU A 92 6.58 9.25 -5.96
N VAL A 93 7.57 9.01 -6.82
CA VAL A 93 8.99 8.95 -6.40
C VAL A 93 9.48 10.33 -5.93
N ARG A 94 9.25 11.40 -6.70
CA ARG A 94 9.65 12.77 -6.31
C ARG A 94 8.97 13.27 -5.03
N GLN A 95 7.74 12.82 -4.75
CA GLN A 95 6.99 13.14 -3.52
C GLN A 95 7.50 12.35 -2.29
N GLY A 96 8.46 11.44 -2.50
CA GLY A 96 9.00 10.57 -1.46
C GLY A 96 8.00 9.54 -0.97
N LEU A 97 7.10 9.09 -1.84
CA LEU A 97 6.14 8.01 -1.55
C LEU A 97 6.67 6.67 -2.05
N LEU A 98 7.28 6.65 -3.23
CA LEU A 98 7.96 5.48 -3.80
C LEU A 98 9.47 5.67 -3.89
N VAL A 99 10.21 4.57 -3.93
CA VAL A 99 11.63 4.51 -4.24
C VAL A 99 11.81 3.68 -5.50
N SER A 100 12.42 4.23 -6.55
CA SER A 100 12.74 3.46 -7.75
C SER A 100 13.98 2.61 -7.52
N HIS A 101 13.93 1.33 -7.90
CA HIS A 101 15.09 0.46 -7.90
C HIS A 101 16.12 0.92 -8.95
N PRO A 102 17.44 0.88 -8.65
CA PRO A 102 18.50 1.25 -9.61
C PRO A 102 18.58 0.31 -10.81
N TYR A 103 18.20 -0.96 -10.63
CA TYR A 103 18.14 -1.92 -11.72
C TYR A 103 16.78 -1.85 -12.43
N GLN A 104 16.72 -1.11 -13.54
CA GLN A 104 15.59 -1.08 -14.46
C GLN A 104 15.98 -1.77 -15.77
N LYS A 105 15.92 -3.10 -15.79
CA LYS A 105 16.27 -3.88 -16.99
C LYS A 105 15.00 -4.28 -17.75
N ASN A 106 15.06 -4.21 -19.08
CA ASN A 106 14.02 -4.72 -19.98
C ASN A 106 12.60 -4.13 -19.79
N ARG A 107 12.48 -2.82 -19.54
CA ARG A 107 11.18 -2.10 -19.36
C ARG A 107 10.38 -2.51 -18.12
N VAL A 108 10.98 -3.30 -17.24
CA VAL A 108 10.42 -3.64 -15.95
C VAL A 108 10.92 -2.62 -14.93
N ALA A 109 9.99 -1.93 -14.27
CA ALA A 109 10.28 -0.92 -13.28
C ALA A 109 9.90 -1.47 -11.90
N TYR A 110 10.89 -1.49 -11.01
CA TYR A 110 10.73 -1.95 -9.64
C TYR A 110 10.62 -0.76 -8.70
N TYR A 111 9.63 -0.77 -7.81
CA TYR A 111 9.39 0.31 -6.85
C TYR A 111 9.18 -0.23 -5.45
N GLY A 112 9.81 0.40 -4.48
CA GLY A 112 9.59 0.15 -3.06
C GLY A 112 8.75 1.25 -2.41
N PHE A 113 7.99 0.89 -1.37
CA PHE A 113 7.22 1.85 -0.58
C PHE A 113 8.09 2.47 0.52
N THR A 114 8.13 3.80 0.56
CA THR A 114 8.75 4.53 1.67
C THR A 114 7.92 4.38 2.95
N SER A 115 8.52 4.65 4.12
CA SER A 115 7.78 4.75 5.38
C SER A 115 6.65 5.79 5.30
N LYS A 116 6.84 6.87 4.52
CA LYS A 116 5.83 7.91 4.29
C LYS A 116 4.60 7.35 3.55
N ALA A 117 4.81 6.54 2.51
CA ALA A 117 3.69 5.90 1.82
C ALA A 117 3.01 4.83 2.68
N LYS A 118 3.76 4.02 3.44
CA LYS A 118 3.18 3.00 4.32
C LYS A 118 2.21 3.59 5.35
N LYS A 119 2.48 4.80 5.85
CA LYS A 119 1.59 5.54 6.76
C LYS A 119 0.21 5.83 6.19
N LEU A 120 0.07 5.94 4.87
CA LEU A 120 -1.23 6.14 4.21
C LEU A 120 -2.13 4.91 4.31
N PHE A 121 -1.53 3.74 4.53
CA PHE A 121 -2.24 2.46 4.55
C PHE A 121 -2.39 1.89 5.97
N THR A 122 -1.85 2.57 6.99
CA THR A 122 -1.82 2.06 8.37
C THR A 122 -3.12 2.30 9.14
N HIS A 123 -3.81 3.42 8.87
CA HIS A 123 -5.10 3.75 9.51
C HIS A 123 -6.25 2.85 9.00
N PHE A 124 -6.11 2.27 7.80
CA PHE A 124 -7.04 1.28 7.27
C PHE A 124 -6.74 -0.15 7.71
N GLY A 125 -6.24 -0.33 8.93
CA GLY A 125 -5.94 -1.62 9.56
C GLY A 125 -7.10 -2.62 9.49
N LEU A 126 -7.19 -3.35 8.39
CA LEU A 126 -7.62 -4.72 8.33
C LEU A 126 -6.35 -5.55 8.14
N LEU A 127 -5.78 -5.91 9.29
CA LEU A 127 -4.91 -7.05 9.57
C LEU A 127 -3.47 -7.00 9.02
N ASP A 128 -2.55 -6.49 9.85
CA ASP A 128 -1.37 -7.32 10.17
C ASP A 128 -1.79 -8.28 11.29
N SER A 129 -1.91 -9.56 10.97
CA SER A 129 -2.31 -10.62 11.90
C SER A 129 -1.23 -11.01 12.92
N THR A 130 -0.23 -10.16 13.12
CA THR A 130 0.75 -10.28 14.22
C THR A 130 0.39 -9.45 15.44
N ASP A 131 -0.52 -8.46 15.32
CA ASP A 131 -0.90 -7.58 16.45
C ASP A 131 -2.19 -8.00 17.18
N THR A 132 -2.81 -9.12 16.79
CA THR A 132 -4.03 -9.64 17.43
C THR A 132 -3.85 -10.07 18.89
N TYR A 133 -2.61 -10.17 19.40
CA TYR A 133 -2.39 -10.47 20.81
C TYR A 133 -2.51 -9.24 21.72
N GLU A 134 -2.07 -8.05 21.29
CA GLU A 134 -2.04 -6.87 22.17
C GLU A 134 -3.40 -6.18 22.33
N ILE A 135 -4.23 -6.17 21.27
CA ILE A 135 -5.56 -5.56 21.33
C ILE A 135 -6.49 -6.36 22.27
N SER A 136 -6.32 -7.69 22.35
CA SER A 136 -7.14 -8.54 23.22
C SER A 136 -6.82 -8.36 24.72
N GLU A 137 -5.56 -8.10 25.06
CA GLU A 137 -5.10 -7.83 26.43
C GLU A 137 -5.56 -6.44 26.87
N GLN A 138 -5.36 -5.40 26.05
CA GLN A 138 -5.79 -4.05 26.39
C GLN A 138 -7.32 -3.95 26.51
N ALA A 139 -8.08 -4.63 25.64
CA ALA A 139 -9.54 -4.68 25.75
C ALA A 139 -10.01 -5.40 27.03
N LYS A 140 -9.30 -6.44 27.48
CA LYS A 140 -9.58 -7.11 28.77
C LYS A 140 -9.27 -6.20 29.96
N VAL A 141 -8.15 -5.48 29.93
CA VAL A 141 -7.76 -4.53 31.00
C VAL A 141 -8.77 -3.39 31.09
N VAL A 142 -9.17 -2.80 29.97
CA VAL A 142 -10.20 -1.73 29.96
C VAL A 142 -11.54 -2.25 30.45
N SER A 143 -11.95 -3.46 30.05
CA SER A 143 -13.19 -4.08 30.53
C SER A 143 -13.16 -4.38 32.04
N GLN A 144 -12.01 -4.79 32.58
CA GLN A 144 -11.81 -4.97 34.02
C GLN A 144 -11.81 -3.65 34.78
N MET A 145 -11.15 -2.61 34.28
CA MET A 145 -11.16 -1.28 34.88
C MET A 145 -12.58 -0.68 34.93
N LEU A 146 -13.35 -0.82 33.85
CA LEU A 146 -14.74 -0.35 33.81
C LEU A 146 -15.65 -1.10 34.78
N LYS A 147 -15.44 -2.41 34.98
CA LYS A 147 -16.15 -3.19 36.01
C LYS A 147 -15.80 -2.70 37.43
N GLN A 148 -14.53 -2.41 37.70
CA GLN A 148 -14.09 -1.92 39.01
C GLN A 148 -14.69 -0.54 39.33
N ILE A 149 -14.75 0.36 38.34
CA ILE A 149 -15.36 1.69 38.49
C ILE A 149 -16.85 1.57 38.80
N LYS A 150 -17.57 0.66 38.13
CA LYS A 150 -19.01 0.45 38.33
C LYS A 150 -19.36 -0.12 39.71
N ILE A 151 -18.46 -0.94 40.28
CA ILE A 151 -18.61 -1.49 41.64
C ILE A 151 -18.36 -0.40 42.69
N ASN A 152 -17.35 0.45 42.48
CA ASN A 152 -17.01 1.52 43.43
C ASN A 152 -17.94 2.74 43.39
N SER A 153 -18.84 2.83 42.41
CA SER A 153 -19.86 3.88 42.29
C SER A 153 -21.25 3.45 42.76
N SER A 154 -21.37 2.24 43.31
CA SER A 154 -22.63 1.68 43.86
C SER A 154 -22.58 1.43 45.37
N ASN A 155 -21.56 1.95 46.07
CA ASN A 155 -21.45 2.04 47.53
C ASN A 155 -21.39 3.52 47.94
#